data_AF-A0A8T8BWJ0-F1
#
_entry.id   AF-A0A8T8BWJ0-F1
#
_cell.length_a   1.000
_cell.length_b   1.000
_cell.length_c   1.000
_cell.angle_alpha   90.00
_cell.angle_beta   90.00
_cell.angle_gamma   90.00
#
_symmetry.space_group_name_H-M   'P 1'
#
loop_
_entity.id
_entity.type
_entity.pdbx_description
1 polymer ?
#
loop_
_entity_poly.entity_id
_entity_poly.type
_entity_poly.pdbx_seq_one_letter_code
_entity_poly.pdbx_strand_id
1 'polypeptide(L)'
;MTCNPNRLTLLLDIGFLVSRAKAQENIDRLIIAGDVPPPPMAHIYWEDVFDKLEELALMDHIDDFTPDQSPMLEGTGCLKSYQTLRHWYKLGDMPDDFHVIERF
;
A
#
# COMPACT_ATOMS: atom_id res chain seq x y z
N MET A 1 8.39 -3.59 23.67
CA MET A 1 7.56 -3.06 22.56
C MET A 1 6.30 -3.90 22.46
N THR A 2 5.14 -3.26 22.61
CA THR A 2 3.83 -3.91 22.46
C THR A 2 3.29 -3.52 21.09
N CYS A 3 3.05 -4.52 20.23
CA CYS A 3 2.40 -4.32 18.94
C CYS A 3 1.02 -3.68 19.14
N ASN A 4 0.71 -2.63 18.37
CA ASN A 4 -0.61 -2.01 18.39
C ASN A 4 -1.70 -3.06 18.12
N PRO A 5 -2.77 -3.15 18.93
CA PRO A 5 -3.85 -4.09 18.67
C PRO A 5 -4.54 -3.87 17.31
N ASN A 6 -4.51 -2.64 16.77
CA ASN A 6 -5.13 -2.33 15.47
C ASN A 6 -4.27 -2.76 14.28
N ARG A 7 -3.02 -3.17 14.51
CA ARG A 7 -2.09 -3.49 13.43
C ARG A 7 -2.54 -4.65 12.56
N LEU A 8 -3.10 -5.68 13.16
CA LEU A 8 -3.63 -6.82 12.40
C LEU A 8 -4.80 -6.39 11.50
N THR A 9 -5.69 -5.54 12.00
CA THR A 9 -6.80 -5.01 11.22
C THR A 9 -6.29 -4.23 10.01
N LEU A 10 -5.32 -3.33 10.19
CA LEU A 10 -4.73 -2.59 9.07
C LEU A 10 -4.08 -3.51 8.03
N LEU A 11 -3.38 -4.57 8.46
CA LEU A 11 -2.79 -5.54 7.53
C LEU A 11 -3.85 -6.30 6.73
N LEU A 12 -5.00 -6.63 7.34
CA LEU A 12 -6.11 -7.28 6.65
C LEU A 12 -6.75 -6.34 5.63
N ASP A 13 -6.94 -5.07 5.97
CA ASP A 13 -7.48 -4.04 5.07
C ASP A 13 -6.57 -3.83 3.86
N ILE A 14 -5.25 -3.71 4.08
CA ILE A 14 -4.26 -3.64 2.99
C ILE A 14 -4.38 -4.88 2.08
N GLY A 15 -4.43 -6.08 2.66
CA GLY A 15 -4.57 -7.32 1.90
C GLY A 15 -5.83 -7.37 1.04
N PHE A 16 -6.95 -6.91 1.57
CA PHE A 16 -8.22 -6.82 0.86
C PHE A 16 -8.14 -5.81 -0.29
N LEU A 17 -7.62 -4.60 -0.05
CA LEU A 17 -7.50 -3.55 -1.07
C LEU A 17 -6.55 -3.94 -2.19
N VAL A 18 -5.39 -4.54 -1.87
CA VAL A 18 -4.46 -5.08 -2.87
C VAL A 18 -5.13 -6.14 -3.74
N SER A 19 -5.93 -7.01 -3.13
CA SER A 19 -6.66 -8.04 -3.88
C SER A 19 -7.67 -7.41 -4.84
N ARG A 20 -8.37 -6.35 -4.41
CA ARG A 20 -9.29 -5.58 -5.27
C ARG A 20 -8.56 -4.86 -6.39
N ALA A 21 -7.43 -4.20 -6.10
CA ALA A 21 -6.63 -3.50 -7.09
C ALA A 21 -6.16 -4.47 -8.18
N LYS A 22 -5.57 -5.61 -7.80
CA LYS A 22 -5.12 -6.65 -8.75
C LYS A 22 -6.28 -7.26 -9.55
N ALA A 23 -7.44 -7.48 -8.93
CA ALA A 23 -8.63 -7.94 -9.65
C ALA A 23 -9.08 -6.90 -10.69
N GLN A 24 -9.09 -5.62 -10.31
CA GLN A 24 -9.44 -4.53 -11.22
C GLN A 24 -8.43 -4.38 -12.35
N GLU A 25 -7.13 -4.52 -12.10
CA GLU A 25 -6.13 -4.51 -13.18
C GLU A 25 -6.38 -5.60 -14.21
N ASN A 26 -6.76 -6.80 -13.76
CA ASN A 26 -7.11 -7.89 -14.65
C ASN A 26 -8.37 -7.57 -15.46
N ILE A 27 -9.38 -6.93 -14.84
CA ILE A 27 -10.57 -6.46 -15.56
C ILE A 27 -10.19 -5.38 -16.58
N ASP A 28 -9.41 -4.38 -16.19
CA ASP A 28 -8.95 -3.29 -17.04
C ASP A 28 -8.19 -3.83 -18.27
N ARG A 29 -7.38 -4.89 -18.09
CA ARG A 29 -6.69 -5.59 -19.19
C ARG A 29 -7.62 -6.38 -20.12
N LEU A 30 -8.76 -6.86 -19.61
CA LEU A 30 -9.73 -7.64 -20.38
C LEU A 30 -10.74 -6.75 -21.14
N ILE A 31 -10.82 -5.47 -20.83
CA ILE A 31 -11.67 -4.52 -21.57
C ILE A 31 -11.09 -4.39 -22.98
N ILE A 32 -11.72 -5.08 -23.94
CA ILE A 32 -11.37 -5.01 -25.36
C ILE A 32 -11.66 -3.58 -25.84
N ALA A 33 -10.62 -2.93 -26.38
CA ALA A 33 -10.67 -1.59 -26.91
C ALA A 33 -11.76 -1.46 -28.00
N GLY A 34 -12.77 -0.63 -27.74
CA GLY A 34 -13.40 0.16 -28.80
C GLY A 34 -12.46 1.27 -29.25
N ASP A 35 -12.93 2.22 -30.08
CA ASP A 35 -12.08 3.32 -30.62
C ASP A 35 -11.34 4.14 -29.54
N VAL A 36 -11.85 4.17 -28.30
CA VAL A 36 -11.15 4.72 -27.13
C VAL A 36 -11.38 3.81 -25.91
N PRO A 37 -10.36 3.12 -25.39
CA PRO A 37 -10.51 2.36 -24.15
C PRO A 37 -10.74 3.31 -22.97
N PRO A 38 -11.60 2.94 -22.00
CA PRO A 38 -11.77 3.72 -20.78
C PRO A 38 -10.44 3.76 -19.98
N PRO A 39 -10.19 4.82 -19.20
CA PRO A 39 -9.02 4.88 -18.34
C PRO A 39 -9.03 3.70 -17.34
N PRO A 40 -7.86 3.10 -17.03
CA PRO A 40 -7.77 2.00 -16.07
C PRO A 40 -8.35 2.43 -14.73
N MET A 41 -9.24 1.65 -14.14
CA MET A 41 -9.88 1.97 -12.86
C MET A 41 -9.08 1.47 -11.66
N ALA A 42 -8.10 0.58 -11.87
CA ALA A 42 -7.29 0.02 -10.80
C ALA A 42 -6.52 1.07 -9.98
N HIS A 43 -6.21 2.23 -10.55
CA HIS A 43 -5.46 3.30 -9.88
C HIS A 43 -6.13 3.76 -8.57
N ILE A 44 -7.47 3.88 -8.55
CA ILE A 44 -8.23 4.30 -7.35
C ILE A 44 -8.00 3.33 -6.20
N TYR A 45 -7.97 2.03 -6.49
CA TYR A 45 -7.73 1.03 -5.44
C TYR A 45 -6.28 1.00 -4.97
N TRP A 46 -5.32 1.35 -5.84
CA TRP A 46 -3.93 1.48 -5.43
C TRP A 46 -3.66 2.72 -4.57
N GLU A 47 -4.41 3.81 -4.80
CA GLU A 47 -4.42 4.97 -3.91
C GLU A 47 -4.90 4.58 -2.51
N ASP A 48 -6.03 3.86 -2.40
CA ASP A 48 -6.52 3.34 -1.12
C ASP A 48 -5.50 2.43 -0.40
N VAL A 49 -4.77 1.59 -1.17
CA VAL A 49 -3.70 0.74 -0.61
C VAL A 49 -2.58 1.59 -0.03
N PHE A 50 -2.18 2.64 -0.73
CA PHE A 50 -1.10 3.53 -0.31
C PHE A 50 -1.45 4.25 0.98
N ASP A 51 -2.67 4.80 1.07
CA ASP A 51 -3.16 5.48 2.28
C ASP A 51 -3.11 4.54 3.51
N LYS A 52 -3.49 3.28 3.33
CA LYS A 52 -3.45 2.29 4.42
C LYS A 52 -2.02 1.86 4.78
N LEU A 53 -1.10 1.81 3.81
CA LEU A 53 0.31 1.56 4.08
C LEU A 53 0.95 2.71 4.84
N GLU A 54 0.57 3.95 4.54
CA GLU A 54 1.01 5.14 5.25
C GLU A 54 0.50 5.12 6.70
N GLU A 55 -0.78 4.84 6.91
CA GLU A 55 -1.37 4.68 8.25
C GLU A 55 -0.63 3.62 9.08
N LEU A 56 -0.35 2.45 8.47
CA LEU A 56 0.44 1.40 9.10
C LEU A 56 1.86 1.86 9.44
N ALA A 57 2.53 2.55 8.51
CA ALA A 57 3.90 2.99 8.70
C ALA A 57 4.05 4.06 9.79
N LEU A 58 3.08 4.98 9.87
CA LEU A 58 3.00 6.00 10.91
C LEU A 58 2.71 5.38 12.28
N MET A 59 1.74 4.47 12.37
CA MET A 59 1.43 3.78 13.62
C MET A 59 2.64 2.98 14.12
N ASP A 60 3.26 2.20 13.25
CA ASP A 60 4.47 1.44 13.59
C ASP A 60 5.63 2.41 13.97
N HIS A 61 5.66 3.65 13.45
CA HIS A 61 6.63 4.68 13.86
C HIS A 61 6.40 5.19 15.27
N ILE A 62 5.16 5.58 15.58
CA ILE A 62 4.76 6.06 16.90
C ILE A 62 5.04 5.01 17.98
N ASP A 63 4.78 3.73 17.67
CA ASP A 63 4.97 2.62 18.61
C ASP A 63 6.43 2.08 18.65
N ASP A 64 7.35 2.73 17.93
CA ASP A 64 8.75 2.29 17.73
C ASP A 64 8.85 0.81 17.27
N PHE A 65 7.85 0.34 16.54
CA PHE A 65 7.74 -1.05 16.11
C PHE A 65 8.29 -1.23 14.71
N THR A 66 9.49 -1.81 14.56
CA THR A 66 10.09 -2.06 13.24
C THR A 66 10.20 -3.57 12.99
N PRO A 67 9.24 -4.19 12.29
CA PRO A 67 9.32 -5.61 11.95
C PRO A 67 10.31 -5.82 10.79
N ASP A 68 11.27 -6.72 10.96
CA ASP A 68 12.21 -7.13 9.89
C ASP A 68 11.50 -7.88 8.77
N GLN A 69 10.42 -8.60 9.11
CA GLN A 69 9.61 -9.39 8.20
C GLN A 69 8.13 -9.16 8.46
N SER A 70 7.33 -9.27 7.41
CA SER A 70 5.88 -9.23 7.55
C SER A 70 5.24 -10.09 6.48
N PRO A 71 4.87 -11.35 6.80
CA PRO A 71 4.32 -12.29 5.81
C PRO A 71 3.10 -11.75 5.06
N MET A 72 2.27 -10.91 5.69
CA MET A 72 1.11 -10.28 5.04
C MET A 72 1.53 -9.19 4.04
N LEU A 73 2.52 -8.37 4.37
CA LEU A 73 3.05 -7.37 3.43
C LEU A 73 3.88 -8.02 2.32
N GLU A 74 4.60 -9.10 2.62
CA GLU A 74 5.32 -9.90 1.62
C GLU A 74 4.35 -10.55 0.64
N GLY A 75 3.31 -11.22 1.15
CA GLY A 75 2.30 -11.89 0.34
C GLY A 75 1.50 -10.93 -0.56
N THR A 76 1.34 -9.67 -0.15
CA THR A 76 0.70 -8.63 -0.96
C THR A 76 1.66 -7.97 -1.95
N GLY A 77 2.96 -8.02 -1.70
CA GLY A 77 4.01 -7.30 -2.44
C GLY A 77 4.25 -5.87 -1.92
N CYS A 78 3.68 -5.50 -0.77
CA CYS A 78 3.74 -4.15 -0.21
C CYS A 78 4.89 -3.94 0.79
N LEU A 79 5.67 -4.98 1.14
CA LEU A 79 6.71 -4.88 2.16
C LEU A 79 7.73 -3.77 1.87
N LYS A 80 8.20 -3.66 0.62
CA LYS A 80 9.20 -2.66 0.24
C LYS A 80 8.66 -1.24 0.37
N SER A 81 7.45 -0.99 -0.12
CA SER A 81 6.79 0.32 -0.02
C SER A 81 6.55 0.73 1.44
N TYR A 82 6.09 -0.21 2.28
CA TYR A 82 6.00 -0.01 3.72
C TYR A 82 7.38 0.33 4.34
N GLN A 83 8.43 -0.41 4.01
CA GLN A 83 9.78 -0.15 4.54
C GLN A 83 10.30 1.24 4.13
N THR A 84 10.02 1.67 2.90
CA THR A 84 10.36 3.02 2.43
C THR A 84 9.61 4.08 3.24
N LEU A 85 8.29 3.94 3.41
CA LEU A 85 7.49 4.86 4.23
C LEU A 85 8.01 4.93 5.69
N ARG A 86 8.31 3.78 6.29
CA ARG A 86 8.91 3.71 7.64
C ARG A 86 10.25 4.44 7.72
N HIS A 87 11.10 4.28 6.71
CA HIS A 87 12.40 4.93 6.67
C HIS A 87 12.26 6.45 6.66
N TRP A 88 11.28 6.98 5.94
CA TRP A 88 11.08 8.42 5.85
C TRP A 88 10.47 9.04 7.08
N TYR A 89 9.51 8.36 7.73
CA TYR A 89 9.08 8.79 9.05
C TYR A 89 10.23 8.83 10.06
N LYS A 90 11.21 7.92 9.96
CA LYS A 90 12.42 7.98 10.80
C LYS A 90 13.33 9.17 10.48
N LEU A 91 13.39 9.61 9.22
CA LEU A 91 14.21 10.75 8.81
C LEU A 91 13.53 12.11 9.06
N GLY A 92 12.20 12.14 9.17
CA GLY A 92 11.43 13.38 9.19
C GLY A 92 11.33 14.06 7.81
N ASP A 93 11.76 13.36 6.76
CA ASP A 93 11.90 13.85 5.39
C ASP A 93 10.90 13.15 4.46
N MET A 94 9.62 13.12 4.80
CA MET A 94 8.62 12.64 3.85
C MET A 94 8.44 13.69 2.74
N PRO A 95 8.81 13.43 1.48
CA PRO A 95 8.66 14.38 0.39
C PRO A 95 7.18 14.62 0.10
N ASP A 96 6.83 15.89 -0.12
CA ASP A 96 5.46 16.35 -0.40
C ASP A 96 4.82 15.68 -1.64
N ASP A 97 5.64 15.16 -2.57
CA ASP A 97 5.21 14.53 -3.84
C ASP A 97 5.21 12.99 -3.80
N PHE A 98 5.16 12.35 -2.63
CA PHE A 98 5.35 10.89 -2.57
C PHE A 98 4.26 10.03 -3.22
N HIS A 99 3.12 10.61 -3.56
CA HIS A 99 2.12 9.97 -4.40
C HIS A 99 2.65 9.58 -5.80
N VAL A 100 3.88 9.98 -6.17
CA VAL A 100 4.47 9.79 -7.51
C VAL A 100 5.55 8.70 -7.57
N ILE A 101 6.07 8.17 -6.45
CA ILE A 101 7.23 7.27 -6.52
C ILE A 101 6.82 5.83 -6.80
N GLU A 102 7.06 5.46 -8.06
CA GLU A 102 7.09 4.12 -8.67
C GLU A 102 5.85 3.26 -8.39
N ARG A 103 4.82 3.53 -9.20
CA ARG A 103 3.80 2.54 -9.59
C ARG A 103 4.43 1.15 -9.64
N PHE A 104 3.91 0.27 -8.78
CA PHE A 104 4.21 -1.15 -8.72
C PHE A 104 4.30 -1.82 -10.10
#